data_AF-A0A6P6GMW4-F1
#
_entry.id   AF-A0A6P6GMW4-F1
#
_cell.length_a   1.000
_cell.length_b   1.000
_cell.length_c   1.000
_cell.angle_alpha   90.00
_cell.angle_beta   90.00
_cell.angle_gamma   90.00
#
_symmetry.space_group_name_H-M   'P 1'
#
loop_
_entity.id
_entity.type
_entity.pdbx_description
1 polymer ?
#
loop_
_entity_poly.entity_id
_entity_poly.type
_entity_poly.pdbx_seq_one_letter_code
_entity_poly.pdbx_strand_id
1 'polypeptide(L)'
;MMINFREANPFLKNCWNLEAIKDSRCSVIVISENYADSTWCLDELVEIVKCRKDNKQIVLPIFYHVDPSHVRKQSGSIGEAFERDDQDFSDHLEKVQSWRDALKEVGDLAGWHLYDRVWMHDLLQEMGKEIVREKCYTEAGRRSRLWDNDDLYHVLENNTGTEQVEAIVCHFLKRKILSWEAFSSMKKLRLLIIDFGWGDTDCHTTKVEYSKELWFLEWFYFPSEDFPSGFQPDGLVELQLFGSNIKELWNNPIKPFHNLQLIDLRYSRNLSKFNDFRMVPNLEKLILQGCSKLLEVHPSIAFLERLTLLDLKYFTSLENLPASLDGLKSLKVLELEGC
;
A
#
# COMPACT_ATOMS: atom_id res chain seq x y z
N MET A 1 -16.89 -20.46 1.57
CA MET A 1 -17.26 -19.26 0.79
C MET A 1 -15.96 -18.54 0.50
N MET A 2 -15.43 -18.60 -0.73
CA MET A 2 -14.26 -17.81 -1.09
C MET A 2 -14.71 -16.39 -1.37
N ILE A 3 -14.16 -15.42 -0.64
CA ILE A 3 -14.28 -14.00 -0.92
C ILE A 3 -12.93 -13.57 -1.50
N ASN A 4 -12.90 -13.27 -2.80
CA ASN A 4 -11.75 -12.61 -3.42
C ASN A 4 -11.83 -11.12 -3.11
N PHE A 5 -10.81 -10.61 -2.42
CA PHE A 5 -10.52 -9.18 -2.30
C PHE A 5 -9.29 -8.89 -3.16
N ARG A 6 -9.46 -8.14 -4.26
CA ARG A 6 -8.35 -7.58 -5.03
C ARG A 6 -8.63 -6.10 -5.28
N GLU A 7 -7.68 -5.26 -4.87
CA GLU A 7 -7.59 -3.88 -5.33
C GLU A 7 -6.85 -3.85 -6.67
N ALA A 8 -7.30 -2.98 -7.56
CA ALA A 8 -6.65 -2.72 -8.84
C ALA A 8 -5.30 -2.04 -8.62
N ASN A 9 -4.21 -2.82 -8.62
CA ASN A 9 -2.85 -2.28 -8.71
C ASN A 9 -2.23 -2.67 -10.06
N PRO A 10 -2.02 -1.72 -10.99
CA PRO A 10 -1.46 -2.01 -12.31
C PRO A 10 -0.01 -2.55 -12.30
N PHE A 11 0.68 -2.56 -11.15
CA PHE A 11 2.06 -3.07 -11.01
C PHE A 11 2.14 -4.55 -10.60
N LEU A 12 1.00 -5.21 -10.38
CA LEU A 12 0.90 -6.62 -10.00
C LEU A 12 0.90 -7.57 -11.21
N LYS A 13 2.06 -7.79 -11.82
CA LYS A 13 2.17 -8.69 -12.99
C LYS A 13 2.15 -10.20 -12.71
N ASN A 14 1.97 -10.67 -11.47
CA ASN A 14 2.05 -12.11 -11.16
C ASN A 14 0.84 -12.65 -10.36
N CYS A 15 -0.09 -13.27 -11.10
CA CYS A 15 -0.65 -14.61 -10.90
C CYS A 15 -2.10 -14.65 -11.39
N TRP A 16 -2.28 -15.24 -12.59
CA TRP A 16 -3.57 -15.72 -13.07
C TRP A 16 -4.19 -16.62 -12.02
N ASN A 17 -5.41 -16.30 -11.59
CA ASN A 17 -6.26 -17.28 -10.94
C ASN A 17 -7.71 -17.06 -11.35
N LEU A 18 -7.95 -17.04 -12.67
CA LEU A 18 -9.32 -17.08 -13.22
C LEU A 18 -10.06 -18.33 -12.71
N GLU A 19 -9.35 -19.42 -12.41
CA GLU A 19 -9.93 -20.59 -11.75
C GLU A 19 -10.48 -20.24 -10.37
N ALA A 20 -9.75 -19.51 -9.53
CA ALA A 20 -10.28 -19.05 -8.25
C ALA A 20 -11.50 -18.13 -8.41
N ILE A 21 -11.57 -17.30 -9.46
CA ILE A 21 -12.79 -16.50 -9.74
C ILE A 21 -13.97 -17.43 -10.05
N LYS A 22 -13.76 -18.41 -10.95
CA LYS A 22 -14.79 -19.38 -11.35
C LYS A 22 -15.28 -20.26 -10.21
N ASP A 23 -14.37 -20.66 -9.33
CA ASP A 23 -14.65 -21.54 -8.17
C ASP A 23 -15.21 -20.75 -6.97
N SER A 24 -15.20 -19.43 -7.02
CA SER A 24 -15.72 -18.58 -5.96
C SER A 24 -17.25 -18.53 -5.96
N ARG A 25 -17.84 -18.54 -4.77
CA ARG A 25 -19.29 -18.36 -4.61
C ARG A 25 -19.72 -16.90 -4.59
N CYS A 26 -18.78 -16.00 -4.30
CA CYS A 26 -19.00 -14.57 -4.34
C CYS A 26 -17.71 -13.82 -4.75
N SER A 27 -17.88 -12.64 -5.32
CA SER A 27 -16.81 -11.70 -5.66
C SER A 27 -17.14 -10.33 -5.10
N VAL A 28 -16.20 -9.74 -4.37
CA VAL A 28 -16.26 -8.34 -3.97
C VAL A 28 -15.32 -7.57 -4.89
N ILE A 29 -15.85 -6.59 -5.63
CA ILE A 29 -15.10 -5.82 -6.61
C ILE A 29 -14.92 -4.41 -6.07
N VAL A 30 -13.69 -3.91 -5.99
CA VAL A 30 -13.41 -2.51 -5.64
C VAL A 30 -13.06 -1.77 -6.93
N ILE A 31 -13.94 -0.88 -7.37
CA ILE A 31 -13.73 -0.03 -8.55
C ILE A 31 -13.29 1.34 -8.06
N SER A 32 -12.07 1.74 -8.40
CA SER A 32 -11.48 3.05 -8.10
C SER A 32 -11.47 3.96 -9.34
N GLU A 33 -11.12 5.24 -9.16
CA GLU A 33 -11.02 6.21 -10.26
C GLU A 33 -10.08 5.76 -11.40
N ASN A 34 -9.00 5.05 -11.06
CA ASN A 34 -7.97 4.53 -11.97
C ASN A 34 -8.15 3.05 -12.34
N TYR A 35 -9.28 2.43 -11.99
CA TYR A 35 -9.51 1.00 -12.25
C TYR A 35 -9.37 0.64 -13.74
N ALA A 36 -9.86 1.53 -14.62
CA ALA A 36 -9.84 1.33 -16.07
C ALA A 36 -8.46 1.54 -16.71
N ASP A 37 -7.47 2.09 -15.98
CA ASP A 37 -6.09 2.19 -16.47
C ASP A 37 -5.39 0.82 -16.49
N SER A 38 -6.00 -0.21 -15.87
CA SER A 38 -5.47 -1.56 -15.80
C SER A 38 -6.30 -2.51 -16.66
N THR A 39 -5.79 -2.86 -17.84
CA THR A 39 -6.38 -3.90 -18.71
C THR A 39 -6.54 -5.24 -17.99
N TRP A 40 -5.67 -5.53 -17.00
CA TRP A 40 -5.80 -6.70 -16.14
C TRP A 40 -7.07 -6.65 -15.29
N CYS A 41 -7.34 -5.53 -14.63
CA CYS A 41 -8.53 -5.36 -13.80
C CYS A 41 -9.80 -5.49 -14.66
N LEU A 42 -9.75 -4.94 -15.88
CA LEU A 42 -10.84 -5.08 -16.85
C LEU A 42 -11.04 -6.54 -17.31
N ASP A 43 -9.97 -7.30 -17.51
CA ASP A 43 -10.03 -8.73 -17.85
C ASP A 43 -10.65 -9.56 -16.70
N GLU A 44 -10.25 -9.30 -15.45
CA GLU A 44 -10.85 -9.96 -14.27
C GLU A 44 -12.34 -9.60 -14.13
N LEU A 45 -12.70 -8.34 -14.38
CA LEU A 45 -14.08 -7.87 -14.34
C LEU A 45 -14.98 -8.63 -15.31
N VAL A 46 -14.51 -8.85 -16.55
CA VAL A 46 -15.22 -9.63 -17.57
C VAL A 46 -15.48 -11.06 -17.10
N GLU A 47 -14.47 -11.73 -16.52
CA GLU A 47 -14.65 -13.09 -16.01
C GLU A 47 -15.62 -13.15 -14.82
N ILE A 48 -15.57 -12.17 -13.91
CA ILE A 48 -16.50 -12.10 -12.77
C ILE A 48 -17.94 -11.91 -13.26
N VAL A 49 -18.16 -11.01 -14.22
CA VAL A 49 -19.48 -10.80 -14.85
C VAL A 49 -19.98 -12.07 -15.53
N LYS A 50 -19.09 -12.78 -16.22
CA LYS A 50 -19.42 -14.08 -16.82
C LYS A 50 -19.84 -15.10 -15.77
N CYS A 51 -19.07 -15.26 -14.69
CA CYS A 51 -19.40 -16.20 -13.61
C CYS A 51 -20.69 -15.81 -12.86
N ARG A 52 -21.01 -14.52 -12.76
CA ARG A 52 -22.30 -14.05 -12.24
C ARG A 52 -23.48 -14.55 -13.09
N LYS A 53 -23.36 -14.44 -14.42
CA LYS A 53 -24.40 -14.88 -15.36
C LYS A 53 -24.54 -16.39 -15.41
N ASP A 54 -23.42 -17.08 -15.57
CA ASP A 54 -23.39 -18.51 -15.87
C ASP A 54 -23.50 -19.37 -14.60
N ASN A 55 -22.84 -18.95 -13.52
CA ASN A 55 -22.72 -19.74 -12.28
C ASN A 55 -23.53 -19.16 -11.11
N LYS A 56 -24.30 -18.07 -11.33
CA LYS A 56 -25.07 -17.35 -10.30
C LYS A 56 -24.21 -16.89 -9.11
N GLN A 57 -22.93 -16.60 -9.37
CA GLN A 57 -22.02 -16.06 -8.37
C GLN A 57 -22.54 -14.72 -7.85
N ILE A 58 -22.46 -14.50 -6.54
CA ILE A 58 -22.86 -13.22 -5.93
C ILE A 58 -21.77 -12.20 -6.24
N VAL A 59 -22.12 -11.07 -6.84
CA VAL A 59 -21.18 -9.98 -7.13
C VAL A 59 -21.58 -8.74 -6.34
N LEU A 60 -20.61 -8.20 -5.61
CA LEU A 60 -20.79 -7.11 -4.67
C LEU A 60 -19.80 -5.97 -5.02
N PRO A 61 -20.22 -4.95 -5.79
CA PRO A 61 -19.34 -3.84 -6.11
C PRO A 61 -19.23 -2.82 -4.98
N ILE A 62 -18.01 -2.32 -4.79
CA ILE A 62 -17.63 -1.20 -3.95
C ILE A 62 -17.04 -0.15 -4.90
N PHE A 63 -17.72 0.98 -5.00
CA PHE A 63 -17.29 2.13 -5.79
C PHE A 63 -16.51 3.08 -4.89
N TYR A 64 -15.18 3.09 -5.03
CA TYR A 64 -14.26 3.82 -4.17
C TYR A 64 -13.78 5.09 -4.87
N HIS A 65 -14.17 6.25 -4.35
CA HIS A 65 -13.96 7.58 -4.96
C HIS A 65 -14.48 7.73 -6.40
N VAL A 66 -15.34 6.83 -6.88
CA VAL A 66 -15.88 6.89 -8.25
C VAL A 66 -17.39 6.75 -8.23
N ASP A 67 -18.10 7.69 -8.85
CA ASP A 67 -19.55 7.63 -8.93
C ASP A 67 -19.99 6.39 -9.77
N PRO A 68 -20.97 5.58 -9.34
CA PRO A 68 -21.37 4.38 -10.08
C PRO A 68 -21.94 4.73 -11.46
N SER A 69 -22.47 5.93 -11.63
CA SER A 69 -22.91 6.45 -12.92
C SER A 69 -21.75 6.72 -13.86
N HIS A 70 -20.57 7.11 -13.36
CA HIS A 70 -19.35 7.23 -14.17
C HIS A 70 -18.87 5.86 -14.64
N VAL A 71 -18.93 4.84 -13.77
CA VAL A 71 -18.63 3.46 -14.16
C VAL A 71 -19.61 2.94 -15.20
N ARG A 72 -20.92 3.13 -14.97
CA ARG A 72 -22.00 2.64 -15.85
C ARG A 72 -22.05 3.33 -17.21
N LYS A 73 -21.80 4.64 -17.26
CA LYS A 73 -21.82 5.44 -18.49
C LYS A 73 -20.45 5.54 -19.15
N GLN A 74 -19.43 4.96 -18.52
CA GLN A 74 -18.02 5.09 -18.92
C GLN A 74 -17.63 6.56 -19.14
N SER A 75 -17.92 7.41 -18.15
CA SER A 75 -17.62 8.83 -18.14
C SER A 75 -16.64 9.19 -17.00
N GLY A 76 -16.20 10.45 -16.92
CA GLY A 76 -15.20 10.85 -15.93
C GLY A 76 -13.88 10.09 -16.11
N SER A 77 -13.18 9.78 -15.02
CA SER A 77 -11.87 9.10 -15.05
C SER A 77 -11.89 7.76 -15.80
N ILE A 78 -12.99 6.99 -15.68
CA ILE A 78 -13.19 5.72 -16.39
C ILE A 78 -13.28 5.94 -17.91
N GLY A 79 -13.99 6.98 -18.34
CA GLY A 79 -14.11 7.32 -19.76
C GLY A 79 -12.79 7.80 -20.35
N GLU A 80 -12.11 8.69 -19.62
CA GLU A 80 -10.79 9.22 -20.01
C GLU A 80 -9.75 8.12 -20.20
N ALA A 81 -9.76 7.07 -19.35
CA ALA A 81 -8.85 5.93 -19.49
C ALA A 81 -8.96 5.26 -20.87
N PHE A 82 -10.19 5.06 -21.37
CA PHE A 82 -10.39 4.49 -22.70
C PHE A 82 -10.03 5.43 -23.86
N GLU A 83 -10.06 6.75 -23.65
CA GLU A 83 -9.68 7.74 -24.67
C GLU A 83 -8.16 7.90 -24.79
N ARG A 84 -7.42 7.75 -23.68
CA ARG A 84 -5.95 7.89 -23.66
C ARG A 84 -5.23 6.77 -24.42
N ASP A 85 -5.81 5.58 -24.48
CA ASP A 85 -5.17 4.36 -24.99
C ASP A 85 -5.64 3.94 -26.40
N ASP A 86 -6.26 4.87 -27.16
CA ASP A 86 -6.90 4.61 -28.46
C ASP A 86 -5.95 4.05 -29.54
N GLN A 87 -4.63 4.19 -29.39
CA GLN A 87 -3.62 3.62 -30.31
C GLN A 87 -3.30 2.14 -30.05
N ASP A 88 -3.35 1.67 -28.80
CA ASP A 88 -3.06 0.26 -28.42
C ASP A 88 -4.30 -0.64 -28.54
N PHE A 89 -5.50 -0.06 -28.58
CA PHE A 89 -6.77 -0.80 -28.62
C PHE A 89 -7.36 -1.03 -30.01
N SER A 90 -6.79 -0.41 -31.05
CA SER A 90 -7.31 -0.52 -32.42
C SER A 90 -7.35 -1.97 -32.95
N ASP A 91 -6.46 -2.84 -32.48
CA ASP A 91 -6.41 -4.27 -32.82
C ASP A 91 -7.27 -5.17 -31.91
N HIS A 92 -7.95 -4.61 -30.90
CA HIS A 92 -8.68 -5.34 -29.85
C HIS A 92 -10.11 -4.84 -29.59
N LEU A 93 -10.79 -4.39 -30.65
CA LEU A 93 -12.17 -3.90 -30.60
C LEU A 93 -13.15 -4.82 -29.82
N GLU A 94 -13.09 -6.13 -30.05
CA GLU A 94 -13.94 -7.09 -29.35
C GLU A 94 -13.67 -7.12 -27.84
N LYS A 95 -12.39 -6.99 -27.45
CA LYS A 95 -11.97 -7.01 -26.05
C LYS A 95 -12.40 -5.73 -25.34
N VAL A 96 -12.19 -4.57 -25.96
CA VAL A 96 -12.66 -3.28 -25.43
C VAL A 96 -14.17 -3.27 -25.25
N GLN A 97 -14.92 -3.81 -26.21
CA GLN A 97 -16.36 -3.92 -26.08
C GLN A 97 -16.75 -4.80 -24.88
N SER A 98 -16.07 -5.93 -24.67
CA SER A 98 -16.33 -6.78 -23.51
C SER A 98 -16.06 -6.08 -22.17
N TRP A 99 -15.01 -5.26 -22.09
CA TRP A 99 -14.71 -4.46 -20.90
C TRP A 99 -15.77 -3.40 -20.65
N ARG A 100 -16.21 -2.68 -21.70
CA ARG A 100 -17.28 -1.69 -21.60
C ARG A 100 -18.60 -2.32 -21.14
N ASP A 101 -18.95 -3.48 -21.68
CA ASP A 101 -20.15 -4.22 -21.29
C ASP A 101 -20.09 -4.69 -19.83
N ALA A 102 -18.93 -5.18 -19.39
CA ALA A 102 -18.72 -5.62 -18.01
C ALA A 102 -18.79 -4.45 -17.01
N LEU A 103 -18.16 -3.31 -17.31
CA LEU A 103 -18.25 -2.08 -16.50
C LEU A 103 -19.69 -1.58 -16.41
N LYS A 104 -20.42 -1.57 -17.54
CA LYS A 104 -21.83 -1.19 -17.57
C LYS A 104 -22.67 -2.09 -16.67
N GLU A 105 -22.50 -3.41 -16.78
CA GLU A 105 -23.24 -4.36 -15.96
C GLU A 105 -22.96 -4.20 -14.47
N VAL A 106 -21.69 -4.09 -14.08
CA VAL A 106 -21.32 -3.94 -12.67
C VAL A 106 -21.74 -2.56 -12.13
N GLY A 107 -21.67 -1.52 -12.95
CA GLY A 107 -22.17 -0.18 -12.63
C GLY A 107 -23.70 -0.11 -12.44
N ASP A 108 -24.46 -1.08 -12.96
CA ASP A 108 -25.91 -1.22 -12.73
C ASP A 108 -26.28 -2.08 -11.50
N LEU A 109 -25.30 -2.73 -10.86
CA LEU A 109 -25.55 -3.50 -9.64
C LEU A 109 -25.71 -2.58 -8.43
N ALA A 110 -26.55 -3.00 -7.49
CA ALA A 110 -26.56 -2.41 -6.17
C ALA A 110 -25.22 -2.67 -5.49
N GLY A 111 -24.53 -1.59 -5.10
CA GLY A 111 -23.23 -1.63 -4.46
C GLY A 111 -23.08 -0.49 -3.45
N TRP A 112 -21.91 -0.41 -2.83
CA TRP A 112 -21.59 0.64 -1.88
C TRP A 112 -20.78 1.72 -2.55
N HIS A 113 -21.19 2.98 -2.35
CA HIS A 113 -20.46 4.13 -2.82
C HIS A 113 -19.70 4.76 -1.64
N LEU A 114 -18.36 4.74 -1.71
CA LEU A 114 -17.48 5.19 -0.64
C LEU A 114 -16.62 6.35 -1.13
N TYR A 115 -16.78 7.53 -0.53
CA TYR A 115 -15.91 8.70 -0.74
C TYR A 115 -14.87 8.85 0.40
N ASP A 116 -14.86 7.94 1.36
CA ASP A 116 -14.06 7.97 2.58
C ASP A 116 -13.57 6.55 2.94
N ARG A 117 -13.23 6.27 4.20
CA ARG A 117 -12.66 5.00 4.66
C ARG A 117 -13.60 3.80 4.43
N VAL A 118 -13.04 2.74 3.85
CA VAL A 118 -13.67 1.41 3.80
C VAL A 118 -13.54 0.75 5.17
N TRP A 119 -14.67 0.53 5.85
CA TRP A 119 -14.72 -0.29 7.07
C TRP A 119 -15.23 -1.69 6.73
N MET A 120 -14.42 -2.72 7.03
CA MET A 120 -14.87 -4.11 6.95
C MET A 120 -15.66 -4.46 8.21
N HIS A 121 -16.86 -5.00 8.06
CA HIS A 121 -17.63 -5.49 9.20
C HIS A 121 -16.86 -6.62 9.91
N ASP A 122 -16.80 -6.59 11.25
CA ASP A 122 -15.99 -7.52 12.06
C ASP A 122 -16.22 -9.00 11.69
N LEU A 123 -17.47 -9.44 11.53
CA LEU A 123 -17.78 -10.81 11.10
C LEU A 123 -17.16 -11.21 9.73
N LEU A 124 -17.10 -10.30 8.77
CA LEU A 124 -16.46 -10.56 7.47
C LEU A 124 -14.95 -10.63 7.63
N GLN A 125 -14.39 -9.76 8.47
CA GLN A 125 -12.98 -9.79 8.82
C GLN A 125 -12.61 -11.12 9.52
N GLU A 126 -13.37 -11.53 10.53
CA GLU A 126 -13.18 -12.79 11.25
C GLU A 126 -13.30 -13.99 10.34
N MET A 127 -14.28 -14.01 9.44
CA MET A 127 -14.38 -15.08 8.46
C MET A 127 -13.17 -15.11 7.51
N GLY A 128 -12.67 -13.95 7.06
CA GLY A 128 -11.45 -13.87 6.25
C GLY A 128 -10.22 -14.39 7.00
N LYS A 129 -10.11 -14.06 8.28
CA LYS A 129 -9.08 -14.58 9.20
C LYS A 129 -9.17 -16.10 9.37
N GLU A 130 -10.37 -16.64 9.56
CA GLU A 130 -10.55 -18.10 9.71
C GLU A 130 -10.22 -18.88 8.43
N ILE A 131 -10.53 -18.35 7.25
CA ILE A 131 -10.12 -18.96 5.96
C ILE A 131 -8.59 -19.12 5.88
N VAL A 132 -7.84 -18.14 6.39
CA VAL A 132 -6.37 -18.19 6.43
C VAL A 132 -5.88 -19.15 7.52
N ARG A 133 -6.51 -19.17 8.70
CA ARG A 133 -6.18 -20.11 9.79
C ARG A 133 -6.41 -21.56 9.38
N GLU A 134 -7.47 -21.85 8.63
CA GLU A 134 -7.82 -23.20 8.16
C GLU A 134 -6.70 -23.84 7.32
N LYS A 135 -5.88 -23.03 6.63
CA LYS A 135 -4.74 -23.53 5.85
C LYS A 135 -3.67 -24.18 6.73
N CYS A 136 -3.46 -23.68 7.96
CA CYS A 136 -2.52 -24.29 8.91
C CYS A 136 -2.80 -23.81 10.34
N TYR A 137 -3.48 -24.61 11.15
CA TYR A 137 -3.77 -24.23 12.55
C TYR A 137 -2.53 -24.27 13.44
N THR A 138 -1.54 -25.12 13.15
CA THR A 138 -0.43 -25.42 14.05
C THR A 138 0.80 -24.54 13.83
N GLU A 139 1.04 -24.07 12.60
CA GLU A 139 2.24 -23.30 12.26
C GLU A 139 1.84 -21.99 11.58
N ALA A 140 1.80 -20.92 12.36
CA ALA A 140 1.40 -19.60 11.88
C ALA A 140 2.32 -19.09 10.77
N GLY A 141 3.63 -19.38 10.82
CA GLY A 141 4.61 -18.96 9.82
C GLY A 141 4.38 -19.54 8.42
N ARG A 142 3.49 -20.54 8.29
CA ARG A 142 3.06 -21.13 7.00
C ARG A 142 1.76 -20.54 6.45
N ARG A 143 1.12 -19.61 7.16
CA ARG A 143 -0.08 -18.91 6.69
C ARG A 143 0.31 -17.75 5.78
N SER A 144 -0.61 -17.32 4.93
CA SER A 144 -0.37 -16.17 4.05
C SER A 144 -0.41 -14.83 4.78
N ARG A 145 -1.05 -14.78 5.95
CA ARG A 145 -1.23 -13.54 6.71
C ARG A 145 -1.12 -13.82 8.21
N LEU A 146 -0.51 -12.88 8.92
CA LEU A 146 -0.41 -12.85 10.38
C LEU A 146 -1.05 -11.56 10.91
N TRP A 147 -1.90 -11.68 11.92
CA TRP A 147 -2.54 -10.53 12.58
C TRP A 147 -2.70 -10.71 14.09
N ASP A 148 -2.46 -11.92 14.59
CA ASP A 148 -2.50 -12.23 16.01
C ASP A 148 -1.11 -12.03 16.62
N ASN A 149 -1.06 -11.32 17.75
CA ASN A 149 0.21 -10.95 18.36
C ASN A 149 0.96 -12.18 18.90
N ASP A 150 0.26 -13.18 19.43
CA ASP A 150 0.88 -14.41 19.96
C ASP A 150 1.44 -15.27 18.83
N ASP A 151 0.70 -15.37 17.71
CA ASP A 151 1.19 -16.01 16.49
C ASP A 151 2.45 -15.31 15.96
N LEU A 152 2.45 -13.97 15.89
CA LEU A 152 3.61 -13.20 15.44
C LEU A 152 4.81 -13.42 16.36
N TYR A 153 4.62 -13.35 17.69
CA TYR A 153 5.70 -13.62 18.63
C TYR A 153 6.28 -15.02 18.45
N HIS A 154 5.42 -16.04 18.34
CA HIS A 154 5.89 -17.40 18.12
C HIS A 154 6.73 -17.51 16.84
N VAL A 155 6.28 -16.89 15.74
CA VAL A 155 6.99 -16.91 14.46
C VAL A 155 8.34 -16.21 14.54
N LEU A 156 8.41 -15.05 15.21
CA LEU A 156 9.65 -14.28 15.37
C LEU A 156 10.63 -14.98 16.33
N GLU A 157 10.15 -15.43 17.49
CA GLU A 157 10.97 -16.08 18.53
C GLU A 157 11.56 -17.41 18.04
N ASN A 158 10.82 -18.17 17.23
CA ASN A 158 11.24 -19.48 16.73
C ASN A 158 11.76 -19.46 15.29
N ASN A 159 11.82 -18.29 14.65
CA ASN A 159 12.24 -18.14 13.27
C ASN A 159 11.50 -19.06 12.27
N THR A 160 10.19 -19.22 12.44
CA THR A 160 9.36 -20.14 11.61
C THR A 160 8.70 -19.45 10.42
N GLY A 161 9.01 -18.18 10.18
CA GLY A 161 8.51 -17.42 9.04
C GLY A 161 8.89 -18.07 7.72
N THR A 162 7.93 -18.19 6.79
CA THR A 162 8.17 -18.78 5.46
C THR A 162 7.83 -17.80 4.34
N GLU A 163 8.22 -18.13 3.11
CA GLU A 163 7.89 -17.34 1.92
C GLU A 163 6.39 -17.26 1.63
N GLN A 164 5.55 -18.06 2.32
CA GLN A 164 4.11 -17.97 2.19
C GLN A 164 3.54 -16.72 2.86
N VAL A 165 4.23 -16.15 3.86
CA VAL A 165 3.76 -14.95 4.57
C VAL A 165 3.85 -13.75 3.62
N GLU A 166 2.69 -13.25 3.21
CA GLU A 166 2.54 -12.11 2.32
C GLU A 166 2.12 -10.83 3.06
N ALA A 167 1.49 -10.95 4.24
CA ALA A 167 1.10 -9.79 5.04
C ALA A 167 1.23 -10.03 6.55
N ILE A 168 1.69 -9.01 7.26
CA ILE A 168 1.71 -8.96 8.73
C ILE A 168 1.02 -7.65 9.15
N VAL A 169 0.00 -7.75 9.99
CA VAL A 169 -0.75 -6.60 10.50
C VAL A 169 -0.99 -6.77 12.00
N CYS A 170 -0.09 -6.23 12.82
CA CYS A 170 -0.17 -6.36 14.26
C CYS A 170 -0.10 -4.98 14.94
N HIS A 171 -1.09 -4.72 15.78
CA HIS A 171 -1.22 -3.47 16.54
C HIS A 171 -1.09 -3.71 18.04
N PHE A 172 -0.72 -2.66 18.77
CA PHE A 172 -0.57 -2.67 20.22
C PHE A 172 0.33 -3.82 20.72
N LEU A 173 1.39 -4.12 19.96
CA LEU A 173 2.36 -5.13 20.34
C LEU A 173 2.99 -4.76 21.69
N LYS A 174 2.99 -5.74 22.59
CA LYS A 174 3.72 -5.61 23.86
C LYS A 174 5.21 -5.54 23.59
N ARG A 175 5.90 -4.75 24.40
CA ARG A 175 7.36 -4.63 24.32
C ARG A 175 8.00 -5.95 24.74
N LYS A 176 8.76 -6.53 23.82
CA LYS A 176 9.61 -7.71 24.02
C LYS A 176 10.89 -7.49 23.21
N ILE A 177 11.98 -8.12 23.66
CA ILE A 177 13.17 -8.26 22.83
C ILE A 177 12.81 -9.29 21.76
N LEU A 178 12.75 -8.85 20.51
CA LEU A 178 12.41 -9.70 19.37
C LEU A 178 13.60 -9.80 18.43
N SER A 179 13.81 -10.99 17.89
CA SER A 179 14.64 -11.17 16.70
C SER A 179 13.77 -10.96 15.47
N TRP A 180 14.28 -10.19 14.51
CA TRP A 180 13.62 -9.93 13.23
C TRP A 180 14.18 -10.82 12.11
N GLU A 181 15.00 -11.81 12.45
CA GLU A 181 15.64 -12.71 11.47
C GLU A 181 14.63 -13.46 10.60
N ALA A 182 13.44 -13.75 11.14
CA ALA A 182 12.36 -14.41 10.40
C ALA A 182 11.93 -13.67 9.13
N PHE A 183 12.11 -12.35 9.06
CA PHE A 183 11.78 -11.57 7.87
C PHE A 183 12.67 -11.89 6.66
N SER A 184 13.89 -12.41 6.88
CA SER A 184 14.75 -12.89 5.79
C SER A 184 14.15 -14.06 5.00
N SER A 185 13.31 -14.86 5.66
CA SER A 185 12.61 -16.00 5.05
C SER A 185 11.28 -15.60 4.39
N MET A 186 10.68 -14.48 4.77
CA MET A 186 9.38 -14.01 4.28
C MET A 186 9.52 -13.20 2.97
N LYS A 187 10.10 -13.84 1.94
CA LYS A 187 10.53 -13.18 0.70
C LYS A 187 9.41 -12.60 -0.17
N LYS A 188 8.15 -12.97 0.11
CA LYS A 188 6.94 -12.46 -0.59
C LYS A 188 6.11 -11.50 0.26
N LEU A 189 6.67 -11.01 1.37
CA LEU A 189 6.00 -10.03 2.22
C LEU A 189 5.77 -8.74 1.43
N ARG A 190 4.50 -8.30 1.39
CA ARG A 190 4.01 -7.12 0.66
C ARG A 190 3.45 -6.04 1.58
N LEU A 191 2.87 -6.45 2.71
CA LEU A 191 2.29 -5.57 3.71
C LEU A 191 2.92 -5.88 5.07
N LEU A 192 3.53 -4.87 5.69
CA LEU A 192 4.07 -4.95 7.04
C LEU A 192 3.56 -3.78 7.86
N ILE A 193 2.71 -4.07 8.84
CA ILE A 193 2.24 -3.11 9.84
C ILE A 193 2.61 -3.65 11.22
N ILE A 194 3.49 -2.94 11.91
CA ILE A 194 3.94 -3.22 13.27
C ILE A 194 3.77 -1.96 14.10
N ASP A 195 2.80 -2.00 15.01
CA ASP A 195 2.50 -0.91 15.94
C ASP A 195 2.65 -1.38 17.39
N PHE A 196 3.53 -0.70 18.14
CA PHE A 196 3.81 -0.96 19.56
C PHE A 196 3.02 -0.07 20.53
N GLY A 197 2.19 0.85 20.01
CA GLY A 197 1.57 1.91 20.78
C GLY A 197 2.60 2.92 21.34
N TRP A 198 2.12 3.94 22.06
CA TRP A 198 2.96 5.06 22.49
C TRP A 198 3.93 4.71 23.64
N GLY A 199 5.21 5.08 23.50
CA GLY A 199 6.19 5.22 24.59
C GLY A 199 7.60 4.66 24.29
N ASP A 200 8.53 4.83 25.23
CA ASP A 200 9.98 4.65 25.03
C ASP A 200 10.38 3.19 24.71
N THR A 201 11.09 2.98 23.60
CA THR A 201 11.48 1.64 23.12
C THR A 201 13.00 1.47 23.12
N ASP A 202 13.49 0.65 24.05
CA ASP A 202 14.77 -0.04 23.87
C ASP A 202 14.53 -1.30 23.02
N CYS A 203 14.59 -1.15 21.72
CA CYS A 203 14.67 -2.28 20.79
C CYS A 203 16.12 -2.35 20.29
N HIS A 204 16.88 -3.31 20.82
CA HIS A 204 18.23 -3.54 20.34
C HIS A 204 18.18 -4.05 18.89
N THR A 205 18.97 -3.41 18.04
CA THR A 205 19.04 -3.67 16.60
C THR A 205 19.70 -5.02 16.31
N THR A 206 19.00 -5.86 15.55
CA THR A 206 19.65 -6.78 14.61
C THR A 206 19.42 -6.24 13.21
N LYS A 207 20.41 -6.45 12.32
CA LYS A 207 20.29 -6.11 10.91
C LYS A 207 19.14 -6.92 10.32
N VAL A 208 18.09 -6.26 9.87
CA VAL A 208 16.92 -6.92 9.31
C VAL A 208 17.06 -6.95 7.80
N GLU A 209 16.84 -8.10 7.18
CA GLU A 209 16.67 -8.21 5.73
C GLU A 209 15.18 -8.17 5.39
N TYR A 210 14.83 -7.37 4.39
CA TYR A 210 13.45 -7.15 3.99
C TYR A 210 13.13 -7.76 2.64
N SER A 211 11.86 -8.12 2.46
CA SER A 211 11.31 -8.51 1.17
C SER A 211 11.42 -7.37 0.16
N LYS A 212 11.81 -7.71 -1.08
CA LYS A 212 11.80 -6.79 -2.22
C LYS A 212 10.41 -6.60 -2.82
N GLU A 213 9.42 -7.38 -2.39
CA GLU A 213 8.02 -7.27 -2.80
C GLU A 213 7.19 -6.32 -1.91
N LEU A 214 7.79 -5.65 -0.92
CA LEU A 214 7.06 -4.74 -0.04
C LEU A 214 6.39 -3.59 -0.81
N TRP A 215 5.11 -3.36 -0.53
CA TRP A 215 4.34 -2.22 -1.02
C TRP A 215 3.95 -1.26 0.09
N PHE A 216 3.73 -1.78 1.29
CA PHE A 216 3.31 -1.00 2.44
C PHE A 216 4.19 -1.38 3.63
N LEU A 217 4.86 -0.39 4.19
CA LEU A 217 5.68 -0.52 5.38
C LEU A 217 5.27 0.53 6.41
N GLU A 218 4.56 0.08 7.45
CA GLU A 218 4.26 0.86 8.65
C GLU A 218 4.95 0.20 9.83
N TRP A 219 5.88 0.92 10.45
CA TRP A 219 6.64 0.39 11.58
C TRP A 219 6.89 1.48 12.61
N PHE A 220 6.12 1.42 13.69
CA PHE A 220 6.24 2.34 14.80
C PHE A 220 7.52 2.04 15.57
N TYR A 221 8.29 3.09 15.85
CA TYR A 221 9.57 2.99 16.53
C TYR A 221 10.53 2.03 15.82
N PHE A 222 10.58 2.13 14.48
CA PHE A 222 11.49 1.33 13.68
C PHE A 222 12.92 1.33 14.27
N PRO A 223 13.47 0.14 14.57
CA PRO A 223 14.63 0.01 15.47
C PRO A 223 15.95 0.46 14.84
N SER A 224 16.10 0.25 13.53
CA SER A 224 17.37 0.43 12.83
C SER A 224 17.64 1.89 12.50
N GLU A 225 18.93 2.27 12.53
CA GLU A 225 19.38 3.60 12.15
C GLU A 225 19.38 3.82 10.63
N ASP A 226 19.39 2.73 9.87
CA ASP A 226 19.33 2.73 8.41
C ASP A 226 18.63 1.47 7.87
N PHE A 227 18.27 1.52 6.58
CA PHE A 227 17.84 0.34 5.85
C PHE A 227 19.06 -0.50 5.41
N PRO A 228 18.92 -1.83 5.30
CA PRO A 228 20.01 -2.69 4.87
C PRO A 228 20.49 -2.33 3.46
N SER A 229 21.78 -2.58 3.21
CA SER A 229 22.39 -2.40 1.89
C SER A 229 21.61 -3.16 0.80
N GLY A 230 21.10 -2.45 -0.20
CA GLY A 230 20.31 -3.05 -1.28
C GLY A 230 18.80 -3.10 -1.03
N PHE A 231 18.31 -2.45 0.04
CA PHE A 231 16.87 -2.22 0.23
C PHE A 231 16.32 -1.33 -0.87
N GLN A 232 15.67 -1.95 -1.84
CA GLN A 232 15.07 -1.31 -3.01
C GLN A 232 13.80 -2.07 -3.41
N PRO A 233 12.72 -2.00 -2.60
CA PRO A 233 11.43 -2.56 -2.98
C PRO A 233 10.82 -1.74 -4.14
N ASP A 234 10.71 -2.37 -5.30
CA ASP A 234 10.22 -1.71 -6.53
C ASP A 234 8.74 -1.32 -6.45
N GLY A 235 7.97 -2.07 -5.67
CA GLY A 235 6.53 -1.87 -5.50
C GLY A 235 6.15 -0.96 -4.33
N LEU A 236 7.10 -0.36 -3.59
CA LEU A 236 6.79 0.40 -2.39
C LEU A 236 5.94 1.64 -2.71
N VAL A 237 4.75 1.70 -2.12
CA VAL A 237 3.75 2.77 -2.27
C VAL A 237 3.73 3.68 -1.04
N GLU A 238 3.80 3.09 0.15
CA GLU A 238 3.78 3.85 1.39
C GLU A 238 4.89 3.41 2.35
N LEU A 239 5.54 4.42 2.94
CA LEU A 239 6.52 4.25 4.00
C LEU A 239 6.14 5.12 5.21
N GLN A 240 5.85 4.47 6.33
CA GLN A 240 5.47 5.11 7.58
C GLN A 240 6.34 4.59 8.72
N LEU A 241 7.26 5.42 9.20
CA LEU A 241 8.23 5.06 10.24
C LEU A 241 8.12 6.02 11.43
N PHE A 242 6.92 6.13 11.99
CA PHE A 242 6.63 6.97 13.15
C PHE A 242 7.62 6.69 14.30
N GLY A 243 8.23 7.73 14.85
CA GLY A 243 9.14 7.62 16.00
C GLY A 243 10.41 6.82 15.73
N SER A 244 10.77 6.61 14.47
CA SER A 244 11.88 5.73 14.10
C SER A 244 13.26 6.24 14.51
N ASN A 245 14.18 5.29 14.65
CA ASN A 245 15.59 5.56 14.94
C ASN A 245 16.41 5.91 13.69
N ILE A 246 15.77 5.99 12.52
CA ILE A 246 16.46 6.21 11.25
C ILE A 246 17.20 7.55 11.24
N LYS A 247 18.46 7.54 10.79
CA LYS A 247 19.32 8.73 10.70
C LYS A 247 19.33 9.34 9.30
N GLU A 248 19.29 8.49 8.28
CA GLU A 248 19.29 8.84 6.87
C GLU A 248 18.34 7.91 6.08
N LEU A 249 17.52 8.49 5.21
CA LEU A 249 16.53 7.76 4.42
C LEU A 249 17.15 7.29 3.09
N TRP A 250 17.30 5.98 2.89
CA TRP A 250 17.91 5.30 1.73
C TRP A 250 19.39 5.62 1.53
N ASN A 251 20.30 4.83 2.11
CA ASN A 251 21.74 5.00 1.87
C ASN A 251 22.12 4.55 0.44
N ASN A 252 22.30 5.51 -0.47
CA ASN A 252 22.69 5.31 -1.88
C ASN A 252 21.71 4.41 -2.66
N PRO A 253 20.47 4.85 -2.91
CA PRO A 253 19.53 4.09 -3.73
C PRO A 253 20.07 3.90 -5.14
N ILE A 254 19.88 2.69 -5.68
CA ILE A 254 20.39 2.31 -7.01
C ILE A 254 19.51 2.93 -8.10
N LYS A 255 18.22 3.13 -7.81
CA LYS A 255 17.22 3.69 -8.73
C LYS A 255 16.09 4.41 -7.99
N PRO A 256 15.30 5.28 -8.68
CA PRO A 256 14.18 5.96 -8.05
C PRO A 256 13.03 5.02 -7.66
N PHE A 257 12.33 5.37 -6.58
CA PHE A 257 11.09 4.74 -6.11
C PHE A 257 9.89 5.36 -6.84
N HIS A 258 9.60 4.86 -8.04
CA HIS A 258 8.53 5.41 -8.88
C HIS A 258 7.12 5.18 -8.33
N ASN A 259 6.92 4.19 -7.46
CA ASN A 259 5.60 3.89 -6.91
C ASN A 259 5.33 4.57 -5.57
N LEU A 260 6.35 5.17 -4.93
CA LEU A 260 6.24 5.72 -3.58
C LEU A 260 5.46 7.03 -3.62
N GLN A 261 4.32 7.04 -2.94
CA GLN A 261 3.36 8.15 -2.88
C GLN A 261 3.32 8.81 -1.49
N LEU A 262 3.61 8.05 -0.43
CA LEU A 262 3.57 8.57 0.95
C LEU A 262 4.86 8.25 1.70
N ILE A 263 5.42 9.29 2.34
CA ILE A 263 6.47 9.17 3.35
C ILE A 263 5.99 9.86 4.63
N ASP A 264 5.90 9.11 5.72
CA ASP A 264 5.62 9.60 7.06
C ASP A 264 6.76 9.21 8.00
N LEU A 265 7.48 10.21 8.51
CA LEU A 265 8.59 10.07 9.45
C LEU A 265 8.33 10.88 10.73
N ARG A 266 7.05 11.04 11.11
CA ARG A 266 6.69 11.84 12.29
C ARG A 266 7.45 11.37 13.53
N TYR A 267 8.02 12.33 14.26
CA TYR A 267 8.80 12.13 15.47
C TYR A 267 10.05 11.26 15.31
N SER A 268 10.58 11.10 14.09
CA SER A 268 11.91 10.53 13.86
C SER A 268 13.01 11.50 14.31
N ARG A 269 13.24 11.58 15.63
CA ARG A 269 14.14 12.55 16.27
C ARG A 269 15.62 12.35 15.93
N ASN A 270 15.98 11.20 15.35
CA ASN A 270 17.35 10.89 14.91
C ASN A 270 17.61 11.19 13.43
N LEU A 271 16.56 11.49 12.66
CA LEU A 271 16.68 11.88 11.26
C LEU A 271 17.46 13.20 11.19
N SER A 272 18.65 13.14 10.60
CA SER A 272 19.55 14.29 10.48
C SER A 272 19.77 14.71 9.03
N LYS A 273 19.49 13.80 8.09
CA LYS A 273 19.66 14.03 6.66
C LYS A 273 18.53 13.36 5.89
N PHE A 274 17.99 14.09 4.92
CA PHE A 274 17.06 13.57 3.93
C PHE A 274 17.76 13.54 2.57
N ASN A 275 17.56 12.47 1.80
CA ASN A 275 18.20 12.31 0.50
C ASN A 275 17.46 13.03 -0.63
N ASP A 276 18.09 13.07 -1.80
CA ASP A 276 17.56 13.78 -2.95
C ASP A 276 16.14 13.32 -3.34
N PHE A 277 15.17 14.23 -3.33
CA PHE A 277 13.78 13.98 -3.73
C PHE A 277 13.60 13.54 -5.19
N ARG A 278 14.63 13.70 -6.05
CA ARG A 278 14.64 13.06 -7.40
C ARG A 278 14.52 11.53 -7.33
N MET A 279 14.82 10.93 -6.18
CA MET A 279 14.64 9.51 -5.94
C MET A 279 13.19 9.09 -5.70
N VAL A 280 12.26 10.04 -5.47
CA VAL A 280 10.85 9.77 -5.15
C VAL A 280 9.92 10.64 -6.00
N PRO A 281 9.99 10.55 -7.35
CA PRO A 281 9.41 11.54 -8.25
C PRO A 281 7.88 11.63 -8.21
N ASN A 282 7.20 10.58 -7.70
CA ASN A 282 5.75 10.51 -7.64
C ASN A 282 5.18 10.70 -6.22
N LEU A 283 5.97 11.27 -5.30
CA LEU A 283 5.55 11.50 -3.92
C LEU A 283 4.40 12.50 -3.86
N GLU A 284 3.32 12.14 -3.17
CA GLU A 284 2.12 12.93 -2.98
C GLU A 284 2.00 13.51 -1.57
N LYS A 285 2.53 12.81 -0.56
CA LYS A 285 2.45 13.21 0.85
C LYS A 285 3.80 13.04 1.53
N LEU A 286 4.29 14.11 2.14
CA LEU A 286 5.51 14.11 2.95
C LEU A 286 5.20 14.66 4.34
N ILE A 287 5.39 13.84 5.37
CA ILE A 287 5.07 14.17 6.76
C ILE A 287 6.33 14.02 7.62
N LEU A 288 6.85 15.14 8.12
CA LEU A 288 8.10 15.24 8.89
C LEU A 288 7.88 15.92 10.26
N GLN A 289 6.66 15.85 10.79
CA GLN A 289 6.32 16.49 12.06
C GLN A 289 7.27 16.09 13.19
N GLY A 290 7.84 17.04 13.92
CA GLY A 290 8.66 16.74 15.11
C GLY A 290 10.03 16.10 14.82
N CYS A 291 10.54 16.17 13.58
CA CYS A 291 11.89 15.73 13.22
C CYS A 291 12.96 16.71 13.72
N SER A 292 13.30 16.66 15.01
CA SER A 292 14.09 17.71 15.67
C SER A 292 15.60 17.77 15.32
N LYS A 293 16.17 16.81 14.58
CA LYS A 293 17.59 16.83 14.17
C LYS A 293 17.83 17.18 12.70
N LEU A 294 16.78 17.22 11.90
CA LEU A 294 16.89 17.63 10.51
C LEU A 294 17.05 19.17 10.51
N LEU A 295 17.98 19.72 9.74
CA LEU A 295 18.28 21.16 9.77
C LEU A 295 17.64 21.92 8.61
N GLU A 296 17.52 21.23 7.48
CA GLU A 296 16.95 21.76 6.26
C GLU A 296 16.20 20.67 5.50
N VAL A 297 15.26 21.10 4.67
CA VAL A 297 14.63 20.25 3.66
C VAL A 297 15.46 20.37 2.39
N HIS A 298 15.88 19.23 1.83
CA HIS A 298 16.74 19.21 0.64
C HIS A 298 16.11 20.02 -0.51
N PRO A 299 16.84 20.95 -1.18
CA PRO A 299 16.26 21.86 -2.17
C PRO A 299 15.56 21.19 -3.35
N SER A 300 15.92 19.93 -3.64
CA SER A 300 15.26 19.14 -4.69
C SER A 300 13.80 18.79 -4.39
N ILE A 301 13.26 19.14 -3.21
CA ILE A 301 11.82 19.05 -2.95
C ILE A 301 11.00 19.82 -3.99
N ALA A 302 11.56 20.90 -4.55
CA ALA A 302 10.93 21.65 -5.64
C ALA A 302 10.63 20.80 -6.90
N PHE A 303 11.24 19.62 -7.07
CA PHE A 303 10.93 18.72 -8.18
C PHE A 303 9.72 17.80 -7.92
N LEU A 304 9.12 17.83 -6.73
CA LEU A 304 7.95 17.00 -6.41
C LEU A 304 6.66 17.65 -6.93
N GLU A 305 6.46 17.60 -8.25
CA GLU A 305 5.31 18.23 -8.90
C GLU A 305 3.95 17.63 -8.47
N ARG A 306 3.94 16.40 -7.93
CA ARG A 306 2.74 15.69 -7.44
C ARG A 306 2.48 15.86 -5.95
N LEU A 307 3.36 16.54 -5.21
CA LEU A 307 3.20 16.70 -3.77
C LEU A 307 1.95 17.53 -3.48
N THR A 308 1.00 16.94 -2.75
CA THR A 308 -0.27 17.58 -2.35
C THR A 308 -0.27 18.01 -0.88
N LEU A 309 0.51 17.31 -0.04
CA LEU A 309 0.63 17.60 1.38
C LEU A 309 2.11 17.62 1.80
N LEU A 310 2.51 18.72 2.43
CA LEU A 310 3.79 18.88 3.10
C LEU A 310 3.54 19.28 4.56
N ASP A 311 3.81 18.35 5.50
CA ASP A 311 3.65 18.59 6.93
C ASP A 311 5.02 18.68 7.61
N LEU A 312 5.34 19.87 8.09
CA LEU A 312 6.57 20.22 8.79
C LEU A 312 6.29 20.71 10.22
N LYS A 313 5.15 20.36 10.82
CA LYS A 313 4.80 20.87 12.16
C LYS A 313 5.83 20.49 13.23
N TYR A 314 6.03 21.36 14.20
CA TYR A 314 6.97 21.19 15.31
C TYR A 314 8.39 20.86 14.85
N PHE A 315 8.77 21.38 13.69
CA PHE A 315 10.08 21.19 13.12
C PHE A 315 11.03 22.30 13.61
N THR A 316 11.29 22.29 14.90
CA THR A 316 11.94 23.38 15.66
C THR A 316 13.38 23.72 15.27
N SER A 317 14.00 22.88 14.45
CA SER A 317 15.40 23.00 14.01
C SER A 317 15.52 23.45 12.56
N LEU A 318 14.38 23.70 11.89
CA LEU A 318 14.35 24.14 10.52
C LEU A 318 14.82 25.59 10.43
N GLU A 319 16.06 25.79 9.97
CA GLU A 319 16.60 27.15 9.85
C GLU A 319 16.06 27.87 8.62
N ASN A 320 15.87 27.15 7.51
CA ASN A 320 15.39 27.71 6.25
C ASN A 320 14.52 26.71 5.48
N LEU A 321 13.46 27.22 4.87
CA LEU A 321 12.79 26.53 3.77
C LEU A 321 13.64 26.64 2.49
N PRO A 322 13.48 25.73 1.51
CA PRO A 322 14.11 25.85 0.20
C PRO A 322 13.83 27.23 -0.40
N ALA A 323 14.83 27.81 -1.07
CA ALA A 323 14.76 29.18 -1.61
C ALA A 323 13.60 29.42 -2.60
N SER A 324 13.06 28.35 -3.21
CA SER A 324 11.82 28.40 -3.99
C SER A 324 11.03 27.10 -3.82
N LEU A 325 9.73 27.26 -3.60
CA LEU A 325 8.73 26.18 -3.63
C LEU A 325 7.90 26.21 -4.93
N ASP A 326 8.30 27.01 -5.92
CA ASP A 326 7.51 27.26 -7.15
C ASP A 326 7.26 25.99 -7.98
N GLY A 327 8.09 24.96 -7.80
CA GLY A 327 7.93 23.68 -8.48
C GLY A 327 6.86 22.75 -7.86
N LEU A 328 6.36 23.05 -6.65
CA LEU A 328 5.30 22.29 -5.97
C LEU A 328 3.90 22.61 -6.50
N LYS A 329 3.68 22.40 -7.80
CA LYS A 329 2.47 22.82 -8.54
C LYS A 329 1.16 22.22 -8.02
N SER A 330 1.21 21.03 -7.40
CA SER A 330 0.03 20.31 -6.89
C SER A 330 -0.22 20.51 -5.40
N LEU A 331 0.58 21.35 -4.71
CA LEU A 331 0.51 21.49 -3.26
C LEU A 331 -0.83 22.09 -2.84
N LYS A 332 -1.55 21.38 -1.96
CA LYS A 332 -2.84 21.79 -1.40
C LYS A 332 -2.74 22.17 0.06
N VAL A 333 -1.87 21.48 0.81
CA VAL A 333 -1.72 21.63 2.25
C VAL A 333 -0.24 21.79 2.60
N LEU A 334 0.08 22.90 3.27
CA LEU A 334 1.40 23.18 3.84
C LEU A 334 1.23 23.47 5.34
N GLU A 335 1.75 22.61 6.20
CA GLU A 335 1.65 22.75 7.65
C GLU A 335 3.01 23.16 8.23
N LEU A 336 3.05 24.32 8.88
CA LEU A 336 4.26 24.93 9.47
C LEU A 336 4.07 25.30 10.95
N GLU A 337 3.06 24.72 11.61
CA GLU A 337 2.76 25.03 13.00
C GLU A 337 3.95 24.66 13.91
N GLY A 338 4.51 25.64 14.62
CA GLY A 338 5.59 25.40 15.58
C GLY A 338 6.95 25.06 14.97
N CYS A 339 7.18 25.40 13.69
CA CYS A 339 8.52 25.44 13.10
C CYS A 339 9.38 26.54 13.72
#